data_AF-A0A947DLL2-F1
#
_entry.id   AF-A0A947DLL2-F1
#
_cell.length_a   1.000
_cell.length_b   1.000
_cell.length_c   1.000
_cell.angle_alpha   90.00
_cell.angle_beta   90.00
_cell.angle_gamma   90.00
#
_symmetry.space_group_name_H-M   'P 1'
#
loop_
_entity.id
_entity.type
_entity.pdbx_description
1 polymer ?
#
loop_
_entity_poly.entity_id
_entity_poly.type
_entity_poly.pdbx_seq_one_letter_code
_entity_poly.pdbx_strand_id
1 'polypeptide(L)' 'MRYLRIMFVCNCNGIRCAEVEEAIRTGARTPQAVHRRRGCKAQCGRCLPEIADRIRQAKAASASVTEAPAAQTA' A
#
# COMPACT_ATOMS: atom_id res chain seq x y z
N MET A 1 5.90 20.47 -3.65
CA MET A 1 4.66 20.24 -2.88
C MET A 1 4.53 18.78 -2.44
N ARG A 2 4.99 18.43 -1.23
CA ARG A 2 4.81 17.09 -0.62
C ARG A 2 3.68 17.12 0.42
N TYR A 3 2.49 17.57 0.03
CA TYR A 3 1.29 17.50 0.87
C TYR A 3 0.58 16.13 0.83
N LEU A 4 1.13 15.14 0.09
CA LEU A 4 0.40 13.92 -0.28
C LEU A 4 0.43 12.75 0.74
N ARG A 5 1.13 12.86 1.87
CA ARG A 5 1.29 11.70 2.78
C ARG A 5 0.41 11.70 4.02
N ILE A 6 -0.35 12.78 4.26
CA ILE A 6 -1.16 12.96 5.48
C ILE A 6 -2.64 12.58 5.26
N MET A 7 -3.09 12.37 4.01
CA MET A 7 -4.50 12.06 3.75
C MET A 7 -4.90 10.69 4.32
N PHE A 8 -6.04 10.65 5.02
CA PHE A 8 -6.62 9.41 5.50
C PHE A 8 -7.30 8.66 4.36
N VAL A 9 -6.96 7.39 4.23
CA VAL A 9 -7.61 6.43 3.34
C VAL A 9 -8.78 5.78 4.06
N CYS A 10 -8.62 5.50 5.35
CA CYS A 10 -9.67 4.97 6.20
C CYS A 10 -9.96 5.94 7.35
N ASN A 11 -11.11 6.61 7.30
CA ASN A 11 -11.54 7.50 8.38
C ASN A 11 -11.98 6.73 9.63
N CYS A 12 -12.58 5.55 9.48
CA CYS A 12 -13.06 4.75 10.60
C CYS A 12 -11.92 4.22 11.49
N ASN A 13 -10.86 3.70 10.86
CA ASN A 13 -9.71 3.12 11.56
C ASN A 13 -8.48 4.05 11.58
N GLY A 14 -8.63 5.31 11.12
CA GLY A 14 -7.54 6.29 11.09
C GLY A 14 -6.31 5.89 10.26
N ILE A 15 -6.49 5.15 9.16
CA ILE A 15 -5.37 4.68 8.32
C ILE A 15 -5.01 5.75 7.28
N ARG A 16 -3.76 6.22 7.27
CA ARG A 16 -3.21 7.20 6.33
C ARG A 16 -2.71 6.57 5.03
N CYS A 17 -2.59 7.36 3.95
CA CYS A 17 -2.02 6.92 2.68
C CYS A 17 -0.66 6.25 2.85
N ALA A 18 0.25 6.91 3.58
CA ALA A 18 1.58 6.38 3.84
C ALA A 18 1.55 5.02 4.56
N GLU A 19 0.55 4.80 5.40
CA GLU A 19 0.37 3.55 6.13
C GLU A 19 -0.13 2.41 5.24
N VAL A 20 -0.93 2.73 4.22
CA VAL A 20 -1.35 1.79 3.18
C VAL A 20 -0.17 1.44 2.26
N GLU A 21 0.56 2.45 1.79
CA GLU A 21 1.79 2.26 0.99
C GLU A 21 2.78 1.35 1.73
N GLU A 22 2.98 1.60 3.02
CA GLU A 22 3.88 0.80 3.84
C GLU A 22 3.43 -0.65 3.97
N ALA A 23 2.14 -0.86 4.21
CA ALA A 23 1.57 -2.19 4.26
C ALA A 23 1.80 -2.93 2.93
N ILE A 24 1.61 -2.26 1.79
CA ILE A 24 1.83 -2.85 0.46
C ILE A 24 3.31 -3.20 0.24
N ARG A 25 4.22 -2.28 0.55
CA ARG A 25 5.67 -2.45 0.44
C ARG A 25 6.17 -3.64 1.28
N THR A 26 5.64 -3.80 2.47
CA THR A 26 5.97 -4.91 3.39
C THR A 26 5.26 -6.23 3.06
N GLY A 27 4.46 -6.29 1.99
CA GLY A 27 3.89 -7.53 1.47
C GLY A 27 2.37 -7.66 1.57
N ALA A 28 1.61 -6.63 1.95
CA ALA A 28 0.15 -6.69 1.88
C ALA A 28 -0.30 -6.77 0.41
N ARG A 29 -1.17 -7.73 0.12
CA ARG A 29 -1.73 -7.98 -1.23
C ARG A 29 -3.26 -7.92 -1.27
N THR A 30 -3.90 -7.66 -0.13
CA THR A 30 -5.35 -7.49 -0.03
C THR A 30 -5.69 -6.38 0.96
N PRO A 31 -6.84 -5.70 0.81
CA PRO A 31 -7.28 -4.69 1.78
C PRO A 31 -7.40 -5.25 3.21
N GLN A 32 -7.81 -6.51 3.36
CA GLN A 32 -7.86 -7.19 4.65
C GLN A 32 -6.46 -7.36 5.26
N ALA A 33 -5.44 -7.66 4.45
CA ALA A 33 -4.07 -7.74 4.94
C ALA A 33 -3.53 -6.38 5.43
N VAL A 34 -3.96 -5.27 4.81
CA VAL A 34 -3.64 -3.91 5.27
C VAL A 34 -4.25 -3.65 6.65
N HIS A 35 -5.54 -3.95 6.84
CA HIS A 35 -6.22 -3.79 8.12
C HIS A 35 -5.63 -4.71 9.20
N ARG A 36 -5.34 -5.98 8.86
CA ARG A 36 -4.74 -6.95 9.79
C ARG A 36 -3.39 -6.48 10.34
N ARG A 37 -2.55 -5.85 9.51
CA ARG A 37 -1.27 -5.27 9.96
C ARG A 37 -1.44 -4.13 10.95
N ARG A 38 -2.59 -3.45 10.93
CA ARG A 38 -2.96 -2.39 11.88
C ARG A 38 -3.74 -2.92 13.08
N GLY A 39 -3.95 -4.23 13.18
CA GLY A 39 -4.72 -4.83 14.27
C GLY A 39 -6.21 -4.53 14.20
N CYS A 40 -6.73 -4.09 13.05
CA CYS A 40 -8.14 -3.72 12.89
C CYS A 40 -8.83 -4.54 11.80
N LYS A 41 -10.16 -4.45 11.77
CA LYS A 41 -11.02 -4.95 10.68
C LYS A 41 -11.65 -3.76 9.96
N ALA A 42 -12.05 -3.94 8.71
CA ALA A 42 -12.79 -2.90 8.00
C ALA A 42 -14.15 -2.67 8.68
N GLN A 43 -14.52 -1.40 8.91
CA GLN A 43 -15.82 -1.04 9.50
C GLN A 43 -16.87 -0.73 8.44
N CYS A 44 -16.76 0.39 7.72
CA CYS A 44 -17.74 0.80 6.71
C CYS A 44 -17.42 0.35 5.28
N GLY A 45 -16.23 -0.20 5.04
CA GLY A 45 -15.80 -0.69 3.72
C GLY A 45 -15.47 0.38 2.66
N ARG A 46 -15.72 1.67 2.92
CA ARG A 46 -15.57 2.75 1.91
C ARG A 46 -14.14 2.95 1.39
N CYS A 47 -13.15 2.57 2.20
CA CYS A 47 -11.73 2.61 1.85
C CYS A 47 -11.26 1.40 1.02
N LEU A 48 -12.04 0.32 0.95
CA LEU A 48 -11.61 -0.94 0.34
C LEU A 48 -11.30 -0.81 -1.16
N PRO A 49 -12.12 -0.10 -1.98
CA PRO A 49 -11.82 0.07 -3.41
C PRO A 49 -10.49 0.81 -3.62
N GLU A 50 -10.28 1.92 -2.92
CA GLU A 50 -9.05 2.71 -3.02
C GLU A 50 -7.80 1.91 -2.59
N ILE A 51 -7.90 1.14 -1.50
CA ILE A 51 -6.80 0.26 -1.07
C ILE A 51 -6.54 -0.83 -2.12
N ALA A 52 -7.58 -1.42 -2.71
CA ALA A 52 -7.45 -2.43 -3.75
C ALA A 52 -6.79 -1.87 -5.02
N ASP A 53 -7.16 -0.65 -5.42
CA ASP A 53 -6.57 0.04 -6.57
C ASP A 53 -5.08 0.31 -6.34
N ARG A 54 -4.68 0.80 -5.17
CA ARG A 54 -3.26 0.99 -4.82
C ARG A 54 -2.47 -0.32 -4.83
N ILE A 55 -3.05 -1.41 -4.34
CA ILE A 55 -2.42 -2.73 -4.41
C ILE A 55 -2.21 -3.15 -5.88
N ARG A 56 -3.22 -2.95 -6.74
CA ARG A 56 -3.12 -3.28 -8.17
C ARG A 56 -2.05 -2.43 -8.85
N GLN A 57 -2.00 -1.13 -8.59
CA GLN A 57 -0.98 -0.23 -9.11
C GLN A 57 0.43 -0.64 -8.66
N ALA A 58 0.61 -0.97 -7.38
CA ALA A 58 1.91 -1.43 -6.87
C ALA A 58 2.35 -2.74 -7.52
N LYS A 59 1.43 -3.69 -7.76
CA LYS A 59 1.72 -4.93 -8.48
C LYS A 59 2.14 -4.66 -9.94
N ALA A 60 1.44 -3.75 -10.62
CA ALA A 60 1.77 -3.35 -11.99
C ALA A 60 3.16 -2.68 -12.06
N ALA A 61 3.46 -1.77 -11.13
CA ALA A 61 4.76 -1.10 -11.06
C ALA A 61 5.92 -2.06 -10.73
N SER A 62 5.65 -3.12 -9.98
CA SER A 62 6.66 -4.15 -9.66
C SER A 62 6.93 -5.07 -10.86
N ALA A 63 5.92 -5.30 -11.72
CA ALA A 63 6.04 -6.16 -12.90
C ALA A 63 6.89 -5.53 -14.01
N SER A 64 6.99 -4.21 -14.07
CA SER A 64 7.84 -3.50 -15.04
C SER A 64 9.32 -3.42 -14.62
N VAL A 65 9.68 -3.88 -13.42
CA VAL A 65 11.08 -3.93 -12.95
C VAL A 65 11.56 -5.37 -12.99
N THR A 66 11.85 -5.87 -14.19
CA THR A 66 12.75 -7.02 -14.38
C THR A 66 14.01 -6.52 -15.08
N GLU A 67 14.87 -5.85 -14.31
CA GLU A 67 16.30 -5.79 -14.57
C GLU A 67 16.99 -6.34 -13.33
N ALA A 68 17.61 -7.53 -13.51
CA ALA A 68 18.44 -8.23 -12.54
C ALA A 68 19.94 -7.87 -12.75
N PRO A 69 20.83 -8.15 -11.79
CA PRO A 69 21.95 -7.29 -11.39
C PRO A 69 23.26 -7.48 -12.19
N ALA A 70 23.99 -6.39 -12.44
CA ALA A 70 25.36 -6.42 -12.93
C ALA A 70 26.33 -5.78 -11.92
N ALA A 71 27.14 -6.66 -11.32
CA ALA A 71 28.52 -6.48 -10.85
C ALA A 71 29.01 -5.07 -10.50
N GLN A 72 29.34 -4.87 -9.22
CA GLN A 72 30.32 -3.87 -8.79
C GLN A 72 31.66 -4.57 -8.60
N THR A 73 32.52 -4.48 -9.62
CA THR A 73 33.97 -4.65 -9.50
C THR A 73 34.62 -3.44 -10.17
N ALA A 74 35.27 -2.60 -9.37
CA ALA A 74 36.36 -1.72 -9.77
C ALA A 74 37.26 -1.52 -8.55
#